data_AF-A0A8J8T2E0-F1
#
_entry.id   AF-A0A8J8T2E0-F1
#
_cell.length_a   1.000
_cell.length_b   1.000
_cell.length_c   1.000
_cell.angle_alpha   90.00
_cell.angle_beta   90.00
_cell.angle_gamma   90.00
#
_symmetry.space_group_name_H-M   'P 1'
#
loop_
_entity.id
_entity.type
_entity.pdbx_description
1 polymer ?
#
loop_
_entity_poly.entity_id
_entity_poly.type
_entity_poly.pdbx_seq_one_letter_code
_entity_poly.pdbx_strand_id
1 'polypeptide(L)'
;MIVAVVGCLHGKLEFLYEELAAWELKTGQKVDFIICAGDFQSLRNGTDMQAMECPDKYKEIGQFQSFYKRELRAPILTLFVGGNHEASNLLRDLYYGGWVAENIYYLGSSGVVTVLKGEEKVRVGGISGIEKHYDYLKGYCERWPYVSDKDGLRSIYHIRQFDVQKLKMVGGPVDIMVSHEWPTSATNTARKDQIQYLTRFKPHFQNDIRNNQLGSRNLSDILDELKPSYWFSAHLHVKFNTLIPHTSQQSHTEFLSLDKPLPRRQYLDVFEIKSGTGQKLKSLYGSEQVFKKDQYPQQQKFVYKPKQQYCAVEDVPEESKQEGAGELQKSDVQLCYDPEWVAILKATQTVMPLEGKRYDFRYLTKGHKASMEQITEHLEPIKGQDLSIPFNPEKVYTSKYERVHPQTQVFLERFGIDKRLFDPDAYFDSQLAGEKRSFVQAFEAQKVEQKVEQPIQEPTEAKPVVKDDNEIDLDDI
;
A
#
# COMPACT_ATOMS: atom_id res chain seq x y z
N MET A 1 -17.15 -8.81 8.94
CA MET A 1 -17.26 -7.64 8.04
C MET A 1 -17.33 -8.08 6.58
N ILE A 2 -18.09 -7.38 5.73
CA ILE A 2 -18.12 -7.59 4.28
C ILE A 2 -17.12 -6.65 3.62
N VAL A 3 -16.12 -7.21 2.94
CA VAL A 3 -14.98 -6.48 2.37
C VAL A 3 -14.95 -6.65 0.86
N ALA A 4 -14.91 -5.53 0.13
CA ALA A 4 -14.66 -5.54 -1.31
C ALA A 4 -13.15 -5.45 -1.56
N VAL A 5 -12.62 -6.32 -2.41
CA VAL A 5 -11.20 -6.37 -2.78
C VAL A 5 -11.07 -6.03 -4.26
N VAL A 6 -10.15 -5.12 -4.57
CA VAL A 6 -9.92 -4.57 -5.90
C VAL A 6 -8.46 -4.75 -6.28
N GLY A 7 -8.20 -5.17 -7.52
CA GLY A 7 -6.86 -5.22 -8.12
C GLY A 7 -6.33 -3.81 -8.47
N CYS A 8 -5.74 -3.65 -9.66
CA CYS A 8 -5.26 -2.35 -10.13
C CYS A 8 -6.44 -1.45 -10.53
N LEU A 9 -6.66 -0.33 -9.85
CA LEU A 9 -7.84 0.51 -10.09
C LEU A 9 -7.69 1.46 -11.30
N HIS A 10 -6.48 1.92 -11.58
CA HIS A 10 -6.15 2.88 -12.65
C HIS A 10 -7.08 4.10 -12.68
N GLY A 11 -7.38 4.67 -11.51
CA GLY A 11 -8.19 5.87 -11.36
C GLY A 11 -9.68 5.73 -11.73
N LYS A 12 -10.22 4.51 -11.85
CA LYS A 12 -11.63 4.22 -12.18
C LYS A 12 -12.56 4.17 -10.95
N LEU A 13 -12.43 5.16 -10.06
CA LEU A 13 -13.13 5.20 -8.76
C LEU A 13 -14.66 5.24 -8.86
N GLU A 14 -15.23 6.09 -9.71
CA GLU A 14 -16.70 6.17 -9.81
C GLU A 14 -17.30 4.89 -10.39
N PHE A 15 -16.57 4.24 -11.30
CA PHE A 15 -17.00 2.96 -11.86
C PHE A 15 -17.07 1.88 -10.78
N LEU A 16 -16.04 1.80 -9.93
CA LEU A 16 -16.02 0.91 -8.77
C LEU A 16 -17.21 1.17 -7.83
N TYR A 17 -17.44 2.43 -7.45
CA TYR A 17 -18.53 2.78 -6.53
C TYR A 17 -19.92 2.54 -7.15
N GLU A 18 -20.11 2.79 -8.45
CA GLU A 18 -21.33 2.44 -9.18
C GLU A 18 -21.57 0.92 -9.18
N GLU A 19 -20.52 0.12 -9.45
CA GLU A 19 -20.62 -1.34 -9.50
C GLU A 19 -20.98 -1.93 -8.12
N LEU A 20 -20.34 -1.42 -7.06
CA LEU A 20 -20.64 -1.82 -5.68
C LEU A 20 -22.05 -1.39 -5.26
N ALA A 21 -22.49 -0.17 -5.58
CA ALA A 21 -23.84 0.27 -5.26
C ALA A 21 -24.91 -0.61 -5.94
N ALA A 22 -24.68 -1.01 -7.20
CA ALA A 22 -25.55 -1.94 -7.91
C ALA A 22 -25.52 -3.35 -7.28
N TRP A 23 -24.35 -3.82 -6.84
CA TRP A 23 -24.23 -5.09 -6.11
C TRP A 23 -24.96 -5.07 -4.76
N GLU A 24 -24.83 -4.00 -3.97
CA GLU A 24 -25.53 -3.84 -2.71
C GLU A 24 -27.05 -3.81 -2.90
N LEU A 25 -27.52 -3.10 -3.93
CA LEU A 25 -28.95 -3.05 -4.26
C LEU A 25 -29.48 -4.43 -4.67
N LYS A 26 -28.71 -5.20 -5.46
CA LYS A 26 -29.10 -6.53 -5.93
C LYS A 26 -29.13 -7.56 -4.79
N THR A 27 -28.19 -7.48 -3.86
CA THR A 27 -28.01 -8.50 -2.82
C THR A 27 -28.65 -8.16 -1.49
N GLY A 28 -28.98 -6.89 -1.24
CA GLY A 28 -29.42 -6.39 0.06
C GLY A 28 -28.32 -6.37 1.13
N GLN A 29 -27.08 -6.69 0.76
CA GLN A 29 -25.91 -6.65 1.65
C GLN A 29 -25.18 -5.31 1.50
N LYS A 30 -24.45 -4.92 2.54
CA LYS A 30 -23.64 -3.69 2.57
C LYS A 30 -22.16 -4.01 2.68
N VAL A 31 -21.35 -3.33 1.88
CA VAL A 31 -19.89 -3.40 1.95
C VAL A 31 -19.44 -2.48 3.07
N ASP A 32 -18.67 -3.03 4.01
CA ASP A 32 -18.16 -2.30 5.18
C ASP A 32 -16.98 -1.42 4.80
N PHE A 33 -16.04 -1.96 4.02
CA PHE A 33 -14.90 -1.22 3.48
C PHE A 33 -14.34 -1.89 2.23
N ILE A 34 -13.51 -1.15 1.49
CA ILE A 34 -12.83 -1.56 0.26
C ILE A 34 -11.33 -1.64 0.52
N ILE A 35 -10.67 -2.62 -0.11
CA ILE A 35 -9.22 -2.71 -0.22
C ILE A 35 -8.84 -2.64 -1.70
N CYS A 36 -8.02 -1.66 -2.08
CA CYS A 36 -7.38 -1.59 -3.39
C CYS A 36 -5.90 -1.97 -3.30
N ALA A 37 -5.50 -2.99 -4.05
CA ALA A 37 -4.15 -3.54 -4.01
C ALA A 37 -3.16 -2.80 -4.95
N GLY A 38 -3.32 -1.49 -5.16
CA GLY A 38 -2.38 -0.66 -5.90
C GLY A 38 -2.85 -0.14 -7.25
N ASP A 39 -1.95 0.60 -7.91
CA ASP A 39 -2.22 1.46 -9.06
C ASP A 39 -3.54 2.23 -8.89
N PHE A 40 -3.68 2.86 -7.73
CA PHE A 40 -4.86 3.61 -7.34
C PHE A 40 -5.00 4.91 -8.14
N GLN A 41 -3.87 5.56 -8.43
CA GLN A 41 -3.75 6.83 -9.16
C GLN A 41 -4.45 8.00 -8.44
N SER A 42 -3.99 8.32 -7.23
CA SER A 42 -4.47 9.45 -6.41
C SER A 42 -4.00 10.84 -6.88
N LEU A 43 -4.15 11.14 -8.18
CA LEU A 43 -3.66 12.36 -8.81
C LEU A 43 -4.56 13.58 -8.49
N ARG A 44 -4.07 14.56 -7.72
CA ARG A 44 -4.84 15.77 -7.35
C ARG A 44 -4.80 16.83 -8.44
N ASN A 45 -3.66 16.96 -9.11
CA ASN A 45 -3.38 18.03 -10.07
C ASN A 45 -2.29 17.64 -11.09
N GLY A 46 -1.96 18.57 -11.99
CA GLY A 46 -0.96 18.33 -13.04
C GLY A 46 0.45 18.04 -12.54
N THR A 47 0.83 18.52 -11.34
CA THR A 47 2.13 18.21 -10.72
C THR A 47 2.19 16.76 -10.28
N ASP A 48 1.11 16.24 -9.68
CA ASP A 48 1.05 14.81 -9.32
C ASP A 48 1.10 13.92 -10.58
N MET A 49 0.49 14.36 -11.69
CA MET A 49 0.57 13.65 -12.98
C MET A 49 2.00 13.62 -13.55
N GLN A 50 2.81 14.66 -13.30
CA GLN A 50 4.24 14.65 -13.64
C GLN A 50 5.03 13.68 -12.74
N ALA A 51 4.57 13.47 -11.51
CA ALA A 51 5.16 12.55 -10.54
C ALA A 51 4.76 11.08 -10.74
N MET A 52 3.87 10.79 -11.69
CA MET A 52 3.49 9.43 -12.05
C MET A 52 4.43 8.85 -13.10
N GLU A 53 5.01 7.68 -12.82
CA GLU A 53 5.80 6.96 -13.81
C GLU A 53 4.87 6.21 -14.77
N CYS A 54 4.77 6.74 -15.98
CA CYS A 54 4.04 6.16 -17.10
C CYS A 54 4.47 6.93 -18.37
N PRO A 55 4.51 6.31 -19.57
CA PRO A 55 4.71 7.04 -20.80
C PRO A 55 3.70 8.17 -20.96
N ASP A 56 4.17 9.34 -21.38
CA ASP A 56 3.35 10.56 -21.41
C ASP A 56 2.08 10.44 -22.25
N LYS A 57 2.07 9.56 -23.27
CA LYS A 57 0.88 9.27 -24.10
C LYS A 57 -0.31 8.69 -23.32
N TYR A 58 -0.05 8.06 -22.17
CA TYR A 58 -1.03 7.39 -21.32
C TYR A 58 -1.33 8.16 -20.03
N LYS A 59 -0.64 9.28 -19.76
CA LYS A 59 -0.89 10.10 -18.57
C LYS A 59 -2.24 10.80 -18.67
N GLU A 60 -3.10 10.52 -17.70
CA GLU A 60 -4.40 11.17 -17.54
C GLU A 60 -4.60 11.47 -16.05
N ILE A 61 -5.21 12.63 -15.74
CA ILE A 61 -5.47 13.05 -14.36
C ILE A 61 -6.45 12.12 -13.61
N GLY A 62 -7.29 11.38 -14.36
CA GLY A 62 -8.26 10.43 -13.79
C GLY A 62 -9.39 11.09 -12.99
N GLN A 63 -10.20 10.25 -12.32
CA GLN A 63 -11.40 10.67 -11.58
C GLN A 63 -11.09 11.16 -10.17
N PHE A 64 -9.94 10.78 -9.60
CA PHE A 64 -9.59 11.06 -8.21
C PHE A 64 -9.60 12.57 -7.90
N GLN A 65 -9.25 13.42 -8.87
CA GLN A 65 -9.28 14.87 -8.69
C GLN A 65 -10.64 15.39 -8.21
N SER A 66 -11.77 14.83 -8.67
CA SER A 66 -13.09 15.28 -8.22
C SER A 66 -13.37 14.90 -6.76
N PHE A 67 -12.86 13.75 -6.28
CA PHE A 67 -12.90 13.40 -4.85
C PHE A 67 -11.99 14.29 -4.01
N TYR A 68 -10.81 14.63 -4.54
CA TYR A 68 -9.89 15.56 -3.86
C TYR A 68 -10.45 17.00 -3.80
N LYS A 69 -11.10 17.48 -4.86
CA LYS A 69 -11.78 18.78 -4.90
C LYS A 69 -13.09 18.82 -4.11
N ARG A 70 -13.52 17.68 -3.54
CA ARG A 70 -14.80 17.51 -2.83
C ARG A 70 -16.02 17.75 -3.72
N GLU A 71 -15.86 17.60 -5.04
CA GLU A 71 -16.98 17.57 -5.98
C GLU A 71 -17.75 16.25 -5.87
N LEU A 72 -17.04 15.17 -5.51
CA LEU A 72 -17.60 13.86 -5.18
C LEU A 72 -17.10 13.42 -3.81
N ARG A 73 -17.84 12.51 -3.16
CA ARG A 73 -17.48 11.89 -1.88
C ARG A 73 -17.45 10.37 -2.04
N ALA A 74 -16.41 9.72 -1.50
CA ALA A 74 -16.37 8.26 -1.49
C ALA A 74 -17.43 7.71 -0.53
N PRO A 75 -18.36 6.84 -1.01
CA PRO A 75 -19.48 6.37 -0.20
C PRO A 75 -19.09 5.30 0.82
N ILE A 76 -17.97 4.61 0.61
CA ILE A 76 -17.47 3.50 1.42
C ILE A 76 -16.03 3.82 1.80
N LEU A 77 -15.61 3.44 3.01
CA LEU A 77 -14.20 3.53 3.42
C LEU A 77 -13.33 2.71 2.47
N THR A 78 -12.38 3.35 1.81
CA THR A 78 -11.48 2.74 0.83
C THR A 78 -10.05 2.82 1.32
N LEU A 79 -9.47 1.67 1.64
CA LEU A 79 -8.07 1.51 1.98
C LEU A 79 -7.27 1.12 0.74
N PHE A 80 -6.07 1.66 0.56
CA PHE A 80 -5.21 1.23 -0.54
C PHE A 80 -3.72 1.23 -0.19
N VAL A 81 -2.97 0.37 -0.89
CA VAL A 81 -1.50 0.45 -1.02
C VAL A 81 -1.17 1.07 -2.37
N GLY A 82 0.03 1.65 -2.53
CA GLY A 82 0.48 2.21 -3.80
C GLY A 82 1.04 1.12 -4.72
N GLY A 83 0.84 1.28 -6.03
CA GLY A 83 1.55 0.51 -7.06
C GLY A 83 2.73 1.28 -7.66
N ASN A 84 3.02 1.03 -8.94
CA ASN A 84 4.07 1.74 -9.69
C ASN A 84 3.51 2.89 -10.55
N HIS A 85 2.19 2.96 -10.75
CA HIS A 85 1.51 4.06 -11.44
C HIS A 85 0.76 4.94 -10.44
N GLU A 86 1.49 5.76 -9.69
CA GLU A 86 0.93 6.54 -8.58
C GLU A 86 1.33 8.01 -8.60
N ALA A 87 0.61 8.83 -7.81
CA ALA A 87 1.07 10.14 -7.39
C ALA A 87 2.24 10.01 -6.41
N SER A 88 3.42 9.60 -6.89
CA SER A 88 4.58 9.23 -6.04
C SER A 88 4.97 10.33 -5.05
N ASN A 89 4.84 11.59 -5.45
CA ASN A 89 5.06 12.75 -4.58
C ASN A 89 4.07 12.79 -3.41
N LEU A 90 2.75 12.68 -3.66
CA LEU A 90 1.73 12.66 -2.62
C LEU A 90 1.88 11.45 -1.70
N LEU A 91 2.12 10.26 -2.26
CA LEU A 91 2.27 9.05 -1.46
C LEU A 91 3.54 9.08 -0.61
N ARG A 92 4.64 9.68 -1.11
CA ARG A 92 5.85 9.92 -0.31
C ARG A 92 5.58 10.88 0.84
N ASP A 93 4.85 11.96 0.60
CA ASP A 93 4.43 12.92 1.64
C ASP A 93 3.58 12.27 2.75
N LEU A 94 2.88 11.18 2.42
CA LEU A 94 2.08 10.36 3.32
C LEU A 94 2.78 9.00 3.62
N TYR A 95 4.10 8.99 3.77
CA TYR A 95 4.90 7.77 4.00
C TYR A 95 4.36 6.86 5.13
N TYR A 96 3.83 7.45 6.22
CA TYR A 96 3.25 6.73 7.36
C TYR A 96 1.76 6.40 7.22
N GLY A 97 1.18 6.67 6.05
CA GLY A 97 -0.25 6.58 5.78
C GLY A 97 -1.00 7.88 6.07
N GLY A 98 -2.18 8.02 5.48
CA GLY A 98 -3.01 9.22 5.64
C GLY A 98 -4.21 9.27 4.68
N TRP A 99 -5.14 10.18 4.96
CA TRP A 99 -6.29 10.40 4.09
C TRP A 99 -5.87 11.15 2.83
N VAL A 100 -6.06 10.56 1.65
CA VAL A 100 -5.84 11.28 0.38
C VAL A 100 -7.08 12.07 -0.04
N ALA A 101 -8.25 11.64 0.43
CA ALA A 101 -9.53 12.34 0.35
C ALA A 101 -10.45 11.79 1.46
N GLU A 102 -11.62 12.39 1.66
CA GLU A 102 -12.62 11.85 2.59
C GLU A 102 -12.95 10.39 2.26
N ASN A 103 -12.95 9.52 3.28
CA ASN A 103 -13.14 8.08 3.18
C ASN A 103 -12.13 7.31 2.32
N ILE A 104 -11.03 7.94 1.87
CA ILE A 104 -9.98 7.25 1.08
C ILE A 104 -8.65 7.37 1.83
N TYR A 105 -8.15 6.24 2.34
CA TYR A 105 -6.96 6.18 3.20
C TYR A 105 -5.84 5.38 2.54
N TYR A 106 -4.68 6.00 2.41
CA TYR A 106 -3.44 5.36 1.99
C TYR A 106 -2.77 4.67 3.20
N LEU A 107 -2.42 3.40 3.07
CA LEU A 107 -1.77 2.65 4.15
C LEU A 107 -0.33 3.07 4.44
N GLY A 108 0.31 3.85 3.56
CA GLY A 108 1.71 4.25 3.69
C GLY A 108 2.65 3.37 2.85
N SER A 109 3.95 3.69 2.89
CA SER A 109 5.01 2.87 2.25
C SER A 109 4.99 1.45 2.80
N SER A 110 4.82 1.37 4.12
CA SER A 110 4.40 0.18 4.87
C SER A 110 3.50 0.63 6.01
N GLY A 111 2.54 -0.20 6.42
CA GLY A 111 1.57 0.18 7.44
C GLY A 111 0.78 -0.98 8.01
N VAL A 112 0.32 -0.86 9.26
CA VAL A 112 -0.78 -1.67 9.80
C VAL A 112 -1.81 -0.74 10.44
N VAL A 113 -3.08 -0.98 10.11
CA VAL A 113 -4.23 -0.27 10.67
C VAL A 113 -5.25 -1.27 11.18
N THR A 114 -6.16 -0.81 12.04
CA THR A 114 -7.30 -1.61 12.51
C THR A 114 -8.59 -0.98 12.02
N VAL A 115 -9.43 -1.78 11.37
CA VAL A 115 -10.81 -1.43 11.03
C VAL A 115 -11.71 -2.02 12.11
N LEU A 116 -12.55 -1.18 12.72
CA LEU A 116 -13.52 -1.55 13.76
C LEU A 116 -14.94 -1.40 13.22
N LYS A 117 -15.83 -2.33 13.57
CA LYS A 117 -17.28 -2.24 13.34
C LYS A 117 -18.00 -2.91 14.52
N GLY A 118 -18.55 -2.11 15.43
CA GLY A 118 -19.07 -2.64 16.70
C GLY A 118 -17.95 -3.36 17.48
N GLU A 119 -18.16 -4.64 17.80
CA GLU A 119 -17.16 -5.49 18.47
C GLU A 119 -16.19 -6.19 17.50
N GLU A 120 -16.49 -6.17 16.20
CA GLU A 120 -15.62 -6.77 15.19
C GLU A 120 -14.40 -5.86 14.95
N LYS A 121 -13.23 -6.48 14.85
CA LYS A 121 -11.98 -5.83 14.45
C LYS A 121 -11.30 -6.62 13.34
N VAL A 122 -10.71 -5.93 12.37
CA VAL A 122 -9.87 -6.51 11.32
C VAL A 122 -8.57 -5.72 11.25
N ARG A 123 -7.43 -6.41 11.45
CA ARG A 123 -6.10 -5.80 11.27
C ARG A 123 -5.66 -5.95 9.81
N VAL A 124 -5.39 -4.81 9.17
CA VAL A 124 -4.98 -4.72 7.77
C VAL A 124 -3.55 -4.20 7.72
N GLY A 125 -2.63 -5.04 7.29
CA GLY A 125 -1.26 -4.66 6.97
C GLY A 125 -1.11 -4.40 5.46
N GLY A 126 -0.20 -3.51 5.11
CA GLY A 126 0.05 -3.12 3.73
C GLY A 126 1.52 -2.79 3.47
N ILE A 127 1.98 -3.10 2.25
CA ILE A 127 3.26 -2.64 1.72
C ILE A 127 3.06 -2.13 0.30
N SER A 128 3.48 -0.90 0.05
CA SER A 128 3.32 -0.23 -1.24
C SER A 128 4.52 -0.48 -2.14
N GLY A 129 4.27 -0.45 -3.45
CA GLY A 129 5.30 -0.45 -4.47
C GLY A 129 5.62 -1.81 -5.08
N ILE A 130 6.72 -1.82 -5.83
CA ILE A 130 7.30 -3.01 -6.46
C ILE A 130 8.77 -3.17 -6.07
N GLU A 131 9.28 -4.38 -6.07
CA GLU A 131 10.67 -4.65 -5.75
C GLU A 131 11.57 -4.41 -6.97
N LYS A 132 12.64 -3.63 -6.75
CA LYS A 132 13.79 -3.61 -7.64
C LYS A 132 15.05 -3.92 -6.83
N HIS A 133 15.73 -5.02 -7.18
CA HIS A 133 16.87 -5.55 -6.44
C HIS A 133 18.01 -4.52 -6.23
N TYR A 134 18.19 -3.59 -7.17
CA TYR A 134 19.23 -2.56 -7.10
C TYR A 134 18.90 -1.43 -6.11
N ASP A 135 17.62 -1.22 -5.77
CA ASP A 135 17.17 -0.21 -4.80
C ASP A 135 16.78 -0.81 -3.44
N TYR A 136 16.50 -2.11 -3.37
CA TYR A 136 16.02 -2.77 -2.15
C TYR A 136 16.87 -2.48 -0.90
N LEU A 137 18.20 -2.47 -1.04
CA LEU A 137 19.11 -2.20 0.07
C LEU A 137 19.47 -0.72 0.23
N LYS A 138 19.00 0.18 -0.64
CA LYS A 138 19.30 1.61 -0.54
C LYS A 138 18.46 2.30 0.53
N GLY A 139 18.92 3.45 1.03
CA GLY A 139 18.08 4.35 1.81
C GLY A 139 17.15 5.21 0.97
N TYR A 140 16.44 6.11 1.63
CA TYR A 140 15.54 7.09 1.04
C TYR A 140 16.31 8.37 0.68
N CYS A 141 16.90 8.39 -0.51
CA CYS A 141 17.66 9.53 -1.01
C CYS A 141 16.85 10.46 -1.92
N GLU A 142 15.58 10.15 -2.17
CA GLU A 142 14.72 10.99 -2.99
C GLU A 142 14.43 12.31 -2.26
N ARG A 143 14.40 13.43 -3.00
CA ARG A 143 14.28 14.77 -2.42
C ARG A 143 13.15 15.57 -3.03
N TRP A 144 12.44 16.31 -2.19
CA TRP A 144 11.42 17.26 -2.62
C TRP A 144 12.06 18.32 -3.54
N PRO A 145 11.40 18.73 -4.65
CA PRO A 145 10.00 18.48 -5.04
C PRO A 145 9.72 17.17 -5.78
N TYR A 146 10.64 16.20 -5.77
CA TYR A 146 10.57 14.85 -6.38
C TYR A 146 10.49 14.83 -7.92
N VAL A 147 9.70 15.71 -8.53
CA VAL A 147 9.41 15.74 -9.97
C VAL A 147 10.60 16.13 -10.86
N SER A 148 11.65 16.73 -10.30
CA SER A 148 12.83 17.17 -11.04
C SER A 148 13.85 16.05 -11.29
N ASP A 149 13.77 14.95 -10.54
CA ASP A 149 14.69 13.81 -10.63
C ASP A 149 13.90 12.56 -11.03
N LYS A 150 14.05 12.12 -12.28
CA LYS A 150 13.31 10.97 -12.82
C LYS A 150 13.73 9.65 -12.17
N ASP A 151 15.02 9.49 -11.87
CA ASP A 151 15.51 8.27 -11.23
C ASP A 151 15.03 8.23 -9.77
N GLY A 152 15.10 9.37 -9.09
CA GLY A 152 14.46 9.60 -7.79
C GLY A 152 12.98 9.21 -7.84
N LEU A 153 12.21 9.74 -8.78
CA LEU A 153 10.78 9.48 -8.93
C LEU A 153 10.44 7.98 -9.02
N ARG A 154 11.19 7.23 -9.84
CA ARG A 154 11.03 5.78 -9.99
C ARG A 154 11.34 5.05 -8.69
N SER A 155 12.44 5.44 -8.06
CA SER A 155 12.88 4.79 -6.82
C SER A 155 11.93 5.01 -5.64
N ILE A 156 11.05 6.03 -5.66
CA ILE A 156 10.07 6.31 -4.58
C ILE A 156 9.17 5.11 -4.31
N TYR A 157 8.63 4.50 -5.35
CA TYR A 157 7.71 3.36 -5.24
C TYR A 157 8.45 2.01 -5.23
N HIS A 158 9.78 1.99 -5.20
CA HIS A 158 10.51 0.74 -5.05
C HIS A 158 10.53 0.32 -3.57
N ILE A 159 10.21 -0.96 -3.29
CA ILE A 159 10.22 -1.51 -1.94
C ILE A 159 11.65 -1.45 -1.35
N ARG A 160 11.78 -1.01 -0.10
CA ARG A 160 13.05 -1.00 0.66
C ARG A 160 13.07 -2.09 1.72
N GLN A 161 14.25 -2.66 1.99
CA GLN A 161 14.46 -3.63 3.06
C GLN A 161 14.00 -3.08 4.42
N PHE A 162 14.20 -1.79 4.66
CA PHE A 162 13.76 -1.13 5.88
C PHE A 162 12.24 -1.30 6.12
N ASP A 163 11.41 -1.09 5.09
CA ASP A 163 9.95 -1.27 5.19
C ASP A 163 9.56 -2.74 5.40
N VAL A 164 10.24 -3.67 4.72
CA VAL A 164 10.05 -5.11 4.90
C VAL A 164 10.34 -5.54 6.34
N GLN A 165 11.47 -5.10 6.91
CA GLN A 165 11.87 -5.52 8.25
C GLN A 165 10.96 -4.94 9.33
N LYS A 166 10.51 -3.68 9.21
CA LYS A 166 9.50 -3.12 10.13
C LYS A 166 8.24 -3.99 10.18
N LEU A 167 7.69 -4.38 9.03
CA LEU A 167 6.51 -5.25 8.99
C LEU A 167 6.78 -6.60 9.64
N LYS A 168 7.95 -7.21 9.39
CA LYS A 168 8.37 -8.47 10.02
C LYS A 168 8.52 -8.38 11.54
N MET A 169 8.56 -7.20 12.14
CA MET A 169 8.60 -7.04 13.60
C MET A 169 7.21 -7.09 14.26
N VAL A 170 6.12 -7.04 13.48
CA VAL A 170 4.74 -7.17 14.00
C VAL A 170 4.54 -8.56 14.58
N GLY A 171 4.38 -8.64 15.90
CA GLY A 171 4.21 -9.87 16.67
C GLY A 171 2.77 -10.35 16.78
N GLY A 172 1.80 -9.44 16.82
CA GLY A 172 0.38 -9.80 16.85
C GLY A 172 -0.14 -10.34 15.51
N PRO A 173 -1.22 -11.14 15.50
CA PRO A 173 -1.79 -11.68 14.27
C PRO A 173 -2.30 -10.55 13.35
N VAL A 174 -1.99 -10.63 12.06
CA VAL A 174 -2.53 -9.74 11.02
C VAL A 174 -3.56 -10.51 10.22
N ASP A 175 -4.77 -9.97 10.04
CA ASP A 175 -5.84 -10.69 9.34
C ASP A 175 -5.64 -10.64 7.83
N ILE A 176 -5.38 -9.44 7.31
CA ILE A 176 -5.22 -9.18 5.89
C ILE A 176 -3.86 -8.51 5.66
N MET A 177 -3.06 -9.05 4.75
CA MET A 177 -1.92 -8.33 4.14
C MET A 177 -2.26 -7.92 2.71
N VAL A 178 -1.82 -6.73 2.33
CA VAL A 178 -2.03 -6.16 1.00
C VAL A 178 -0.68 -5.74 0.41
N SER A 179 -0.40 -6.15 -0.82
CA SER A 179 0.78 -5.72 -1.56
C SER A 179 0.43 -5.56 -3.04
N HIS A 180 1.03 -4.59 -3.73
CA HIS A 180 0.78 -4.46 -5.16
C HIS A 180 1.38 -5.64 -5.95
N GLU A 181 2.68 -5.85 -5.78
CA GLU A 181 3.39 -7.00 -6.31
C GLU A 181 3.02 -8.30 -5.55
N TRP A 182 3.15 -9.45 -6.22
CA TRP A 182 2.87 -10.74 -5.60
C TRP A 182 4.06 -11.24 -4.78
N PRO A 183 3.84 -11.96 -3.67
CA PRO A 183 4.87 -12.79 -3.09
C PRO A 183 5.17 -13.97 -4.03
N THR A 184 6.44 -14.27 -4.28
CA THR A 184 6.85 -15.43 -5.11
C THR A 184 6.26 -16.76 -4.61
N SER A 185 6.02 -16.88 -3.29
CA SER A 185 5.36 -18.05 -2.70
C SER A 185 3.98 -18.35 -3.29
N ALA A 186 3.27 -17.35 -3.85
CA ALA A 186 1.98 -17.53 -4.51
C ALA A 186 2.05 -18.50 -5.71
N THR A 187 3.10 -18.41 -6.54
CA THR A 187 3.25 -19.36 -7.66
C THR A 187 3.99 -20.63 -7.26
N ASN A 188 4.91 -20.56 -6.29
CA ASN A 188 5.72 -21.72 -5.89
C ASN A 188 4.90 -22.80 -5.18
N THR A 189 3.83 -22.40 -4.49
CA THR A 189 2.97 -23.31 -3.73
C THR A 189 1.69 -23.68 -4.46
N ALA A 190 1.41 -23.05 -5.61
CA ALA A 190 0.22 -23.31 -6.38
C ALA A 190 0.21 -24.71 -7.02
N ARG A 191 -1.00 -25.26 -7.18
CA ARG A 191 -1.18 -26.55 -7.84
C ARG A 191 -0.82 -26.46 -9.32
N LYS A 192 -0.47 -27.61 -9.90
CA LYS A 192 -0.10 -27.72 -11.32
C LYS A 192 -1.19 -27.21 -12.27
N ASP A 193 -2.47 -27.42 -11.95
CA ASP A 193 -3.61 -26.92 -12.74
C ASP A 193 -3.69 -25.38 -12.71
N GLN A 194 -3.44 -24.76 -11.55
CA GLN A 194 -3.43 -23.30 -11.40
C GLN A 194 -2.27 -22.67 -12.19
N ILE A 195 -1.08 -23.25 -12.11
CA ILE A 195 0.08 -22.79 -12.90
C ILE A 195 -0.13 -22.99 -14.40
N GLN A 196 -0.77 -24.09 -14.82
CA GLN A 196 -1.14 -24.28 -16.22
C GLN A 196 -2.16 -23.24 -16.70
N TYR A 197 -3.15 -22.88 -15.87
CA TYR A 197 -4.06 -21.79 -16.19
C TYR A 197 -3.31 -20.46 -16.36
N LEU A 198 -2.47 -20.09 -15.39
CA LEU A 198 -1.70 -18.84 -15.41
C LEU A 198 -0.78 -18.75 -16.64
N THR A 199 -0.02 -19.82 -16.93
CA THR A 199 0.92 -19.84 -18.09
C THR A 199 0.25 -20.02 -19.44
N ARG A 200 -0.99 -20.53 -19.50
CA ARG A 200 -1.80 -20.45 -20.73
C ARG A 200 -2.30 -19.03 -20.96
N PHE A 201 -2.69 -18.35 -19.89
CA PHE A 201 -3.22 -17.00 -19.94
C PHE A 201 -2.12 -15.96 -20.19
N LYS A 202 -0.95 -16.13 -19.56
CA LYS A 202 0.25 -15.30 -19.72
C LYS A 202 1.49 -16.19 -19.92
N PRO A 203 1.79 -16.60 -21.17
CA PRO A 203 2.89 -17.52 -21.47
C PRO A 203 4.28 -17.02 -21.06
N HIS A 204 4.51 -15.71 -21.06
CA HIS A 204 5.80 -15.12 -20.68
C HIS A 204 6.18 -15.42 -19.22
N PHE A 205 5.21 -15.60 -18.31
CA PHE A 205 5.48 -15.98 -16.91
C PHE A 205 6.08 -17.39 -16.75
N GLN A 206 6.06 -18.22 -17.79
CA GLN A 206 6.50 -19.60 -17.68
C GLN A 206 7.97 -19.72 -17.23
N ASN A 207 8.85 -18.84 -17.72
CA ASN A 207 10.27 -18.87 -17.33
C ASN A 207 10.46 -18.34 -15.91
N ASP A 208 9.81 -17.24 -15.56
CA ASP A 208 9.94 -16.64 -14.23
C ASP A 208 9.39 -17.56 -13.13
N ILE A 209 8.27 -18.23 -13.39
CA ILE A 209 7.72 -19.24 -12.47
C ILE A 209 8.69 -20.41 -12.31
N ARG A 210 9.26 -20.94 -13.41
CA ARG A 210 10.24 -22.04 -13.35
C ARG A 210 11.49 -21.67 -12.55
N ASN A 211 11.91 -20.40 -12.61
CA ASN A 211 13.11 -19.91 -11.95
C ASN A 211 12.84 -19.30 -10.55
N ASN A 212 11.61 -19.33 -10.06
CA ASN A 212 11.18 -18.66 -8.81
C ASN A 212 11.53 -17.16 -8.81
N GLN A 213 11.23 -16.47 -9.91
CA GLN A 213 11.49 -15.06 -10.16
C GLN A 213 10.21 -14.24 -10.36
N LEU A 214 9.03 -14.87 -10.49
CA LEU A 214 7.79 -14.12 -10.59
C LEU A 214 7.42 -13.53 -9.22
N GLY A 215 7.26 -12.21 -9.16
CA GLY A 215 6.98 -11.47 -7.93
C GLY A 215 8.19 -11.37 -6.99
N SER A 216 7.93 -10.94 -5.75
CA SER A 216 8.96 -10.63 -4.76
C SER A 216 9.18 -11.75 -3.74
N ARG A 217 10.45 -12.12 -3.56
CA ARG A 217 10.89 -13.02 -2.48
C ARG A 217 10.81 -12.34 -1.12
N ASN A 218 11.10 -11.04 -1.04
CA ASN A 218 11.03 -10.31 0.21
C ASN A 218 9.58 -10.14 0.72
N LEU A 219 8.59 -10.10 -0.18
CA LEU A 219 7.19 -10.21 0.20
C LEU A 219 6.82 -11.60 0.73
N SER A 220 7.45 -12.66 0.19
CA SER A 220 7.30 -14.02 0.74
C SER A 220 7.86 -14.12 2.16
N ASP A 221 8.97 -13.44 2.46
CA ASP A 221 9.51 -13.36 3.83
C ASP A 221 8.54 -12.69 4.82
N ILE A 222 7.78 -11.67 4.38
CA ILE A 222 6.73 -11.06 5.22
C ILE A 222 5.59 -12.06 5.43
N LEU A 223 5.16 -12.76 4.37
CA LEU A 223 4.11 -13.76 4.45
C LEU A 223 4.48 -14.88 5.43
N ASP A 224 5.71 -15.39 5.36
CA ASP A 224 6.19 -16.46 6.23
C ASP A 224 6.31 -16.02 7.69
N GLU A 225 6.63 -14.74 7.92
CA GLU A 225 6.79 -14.17 9.25
C GLU A 225 5.45 -13.80 9.91
N LEU A 226 4.54 -13.17 9.17
CA LEU A 226 3.26 -12.66 9.69
C LEU A 226 2.13 -13.67 9.61
N LYS A 227 2.20 -14.60 8.66
CA LYS A 227 1.22 -15.67 8.44
C LYS A 227 -0.22 -15.16 8.43
N PRO A 228 -0.54 -14.14 7.61
CA PRO A 228 -1.87 -13.57 7.61
C PRO A 228 -2.91 -14.58 7.12
N SER A 229 -4.16 -14.40 7.52
CA SER A 229 -5.25 -15.25 7.01
C SER A 229 -5.45 -15.02 5.51
N TYR A 230 -5.32 -13.78 5.06
CA TYR A 230 -5.56 -13.36 3.68
C TYR A 230 -4.38 -12.53 3.15
N TRP A 231 -4.01 -12.75 1.89
CA TRP A 231 -3.07 -11.90 1.17
C TRP A 231 -3.65 -11.47 -0.17
N PHE A 232 -3.80 -10.16 -0.36
CA PHE A 232 -4.37 -9.58 -1.57
C PHE A 232 -3.31 -8.84 -2.39
N SER A 233 -3.25 -9.15 -3.70
CA SER A 233 -2.32 -8.51 -4.63
C SER A 233 -2.93 -8.10 -5.98
N ALA A 234 -2.16 -7.36 -6.77
CA ALA A 234 -2.55 -6.89 -8.10
C ALA A 234 -1.38 -6.98 -9.09
N HIS A 235 -1.05 -5.89 -9.79
CA HIS A 235 0.10 -5.71 -10.69
C HIS A 235 0.09 -6.55 -11.98
N LEU A 236 0.02 -7.88 -11.87
CA LEU A 236 0.17 -8.80 -13.00
C LEU A 236 -1.06 -8.91 -13.92
N HIS A 237 -2.13 -8.14 -13.65
CA HIS A 237 -3.36 -8.07 -14.45
C HIS A 237 -3.92 -9.47 -14.79
N VAL A 238 -4.10 -10.27 -13.75
CA VAL A 238 -4.69 -11.61 -13.85
C VAL A 238 -5.28 -12.01 -12.51
N LYS A 239 -6.49 -12.57 -12.55
CA LYS A 239 -7.04 -13.25 -11.39
C LYS A 239 -6.28 -14.54 -11.14
N PHE A 240 -5.74 -14.68 -9.95
CA PHE A 240 -5.10 -15.92 -9.50
C PHE A 240 -5.34 -16.08 -8.02
N ASN A 241 -5.65 -17.30 -7.59
CA ASN A 241 -5.86 -17.58 -6.19
C ASN A 241 -5.17 -18.90 -5.83
N THR A 242 -4.57 -18.98 -4.66
CA THR A 242 -3.92 -20.20 -4.16
C THR A 242 -3.94 -20.25 -2.63
N LEU A 243 -3.69 -21.44 -2.09
CA LEU A 243 -3.42 -21.62 -0.66
C LEU A 243 -1.91 -21.66 -0.46
N ILE A 244 -1.39 -20.82 0.40
CA ILE A 244 0.02 -20.79 0.75
C ILE A 244 0.17 -21.43 2.14
N PRO A 245 0.65 -22.68 2.22
CA PRO A 245 0.76 -23.38 3.51
C PRO A 245 1.88 -22.77 4.36
N HIS A 246 1.64 -22.62 5.66
CA HIS A 246 2.70 -22.28 6.61
C HIS A 246 3.36 -23.55 7.17
N THR A 247 4.53 -23.39 7.80
CA THR A 247 5.36 -24.49 8.33
C THR A 247 4.60 -25.45 9.26
N SER A 248 3.61 -24.94 10.00
CA SER A 248 2.57 -25.76 10.63
C SER A 248 1.51 -26.12 9.60
N GLN A 249 1.51 -27.36 9.12
CA GLN A 249 0.64 -27.88 8.05
C GLN A 249 -0.88 -27.70 8.26
N GLN A 250 -1.31 -27.16 9.40
CA GLN A 250 -2.72 -26.88 9.73
C GLN A 250 -3.15 -25.43 9.43
N SER A 251 -2.22 -24.52 9.15
CA SER A 251 -2.51 -23.10 8.87
C SER A 251 -2.02 -22.70 7.47
N HIS A 252 -2.76 -21.84 6.80
CA HIS A 252 -2.44 -21.34 5.47
C HIS A 252 -2.91 -19.89 5.31
N THR A 253 -2.30 -19.19 4.35
CA THR A 253 -2.82 -17.92 3.82
C THR A 253 -3.63 -18.19 2.57
N GLU A 254 -4.83 -17.59 2.48
CA GLU A 254 -5.61 -17.50 1.26
C GLU A 254 -5.08 -16.34 0.41
N PHE A 255 -4.32 -16.67 -0.64
CA PHE A 255 -3.81 -15.68 -1.58
C PHE A 255 -4.82 -15.43 -2.70
N LEU A 256 -5.05 -14.16 -3.02
CA LEU A 256 -5.85 -13.74 -4.17
C LEU A 256 -5.22 -12.51 -4.83
N SER A 257 -5.01 -12.61 -6.14
CA SER A 257 -4.79 -11.47 -7.01
C SER A 257 -6.01 -11.19 -7.87
N LEU A 258 -6.22 -9.92 -8.20
CA LEU A 258 -7.27 -9.48 -9.10
C LEU A 258 -6.69 -8.65 -10.25
N ASP A 259 -7.48 -8.55 -11.31
CA ASP A 259 -7.11 -7.86 -12.54
C ASP A 259 -7.41 -6.33 -12.45
N LYS A 260 -7.40 -5.63 -13.59
CA LYS A 260 -7.80 -4.21 -13.75
C LYS A 260 -9.23 -4.09 -14.31
N PRO A 261 -9.94 -2.94 -14.12
CA PRO A 261 -11.34 -2.73 -14.51
C PRO A 261 -11.54 -2.68 -16.04
N LEU A 262 -11.42 -3.84 -16.68
CA LEU A 262 -11.64 -4.05 -18.10
C LEU A 262 -12.76 -5.08 -18.32
N PRO A 263 -13.44 -5.04 -19.48
CA PRO A 263 -14.53 -5.95 -19.75
C PRO A 263 -14.08 -7.42 -19.66
N ARG A 264 -14.90 -8.28 -19.02
CA ARG A 264 -14.63 -9.71 -18.78
C ARG A 264 -13.41 -10.01 -17.90
N ARG A 265 -12.78 -9.00 -17.29
CA ARG A 265 -11.73 -9.18 -16.29
C ARG A 265 -12.34 -9.16 -14.91
N GLN A 266 -11.86 -10.03 -14.02
CA GLN A 266 -12.27 -10.02 -12.62
C GLN A 266 -11.30 -9.16 -11.82
N TYR A 267 -11.64 -7.88 -11.73
CA TYR A 267 -10.87 -6.85 -11.03
C TYR A 267 -11.38 -6.58 -9.61
N LEU A 268 -12.63 -7.00 -9.33
CA LEU A 268 -13.36 -6.81 -8.10
C LEU A 268 -13.92 -8.16 -7.63
N ASP A 269 -13.89 -8.39 -6.31
CA ASP A 269 -14.63 -9.46 -5.63
C ASP A 269 -15.02 -9.00 -4.21
N VAL A 270 -15.98 -9.67 -3.60
CA VAL A 270 -16.54 -9.30 -2.28
C VAL A 270 -16.55 -10.52 -1.38
N PHE A 271 -16.09 -10.37 -0.14
CA PHE A 271 -15.92 -11.47 0.82
C PHE A 271 -16.46 -11.12 2.20
N GLU A 272 -16.96 -12.12 2.91
CA GLU A 272 -17.15 -12.03 4.36
C GLU A 272 -15.81 -12.37 5.04
N ILE A 273 -15.22 -11.41 5.75
CA ILE A 273 -13.96 -11.57 6.48
C ILE A 273 -14.24 -11.63 7.99
N LYS A 274 -13.66 -12.64 8.64
CA LYS A 274 -13.70 -12.84 10.10
C LYS A 274 -12.28 -12.96 10.64
N SER A 275 -11.94 -12.07 11.58
CA SER A 275 -10.61 -12.06 12.20
C SER A 275 -10.27 -13.39 12.85
N GLY A 276 -9.01 -13.83 12.69
CA GLY A 276 -8.46 -15.03 13.32
C GLY A 276 -9.03 -16.38 12.87
N THR A 277 -9.89 -16.43 11.85
CA THR A 277 -10.54 -17.68 11.42
C THR A 277 -9.75 -18.46 10.38
N GLY A 278 -8.90 -17.80 9.57
CA GLY A 278 -8.26 -18.43 8.42
C GLY A 278 -9.25 -19.12 7.47
N GLN A 279 -10.50 -18.64 7.43
CA GLN A 279 -11.56 -19.27 6.65
C GLN A 279 -11.29 -19.11 5.16
N LYS A 280 -11.53 -20.18 4.40
CA LYS A 280 -11.44 -20.15 2.94
C LYS A 280 -12.29 -19.04 2.33
N LEU A 281 -11.68 -18.26 1.43
CA LEU A 281 -12.36 -17.19 0.71
C LEU A 281 -13.53 -17.74 -0.11
N LYS A 282 -14.72 -17.21 0.15
CA LYS A 282 -15.93 -17.49 -0.60
C LYS A 282 -16.45 -16.19 -1.20
N SER A 283 -16.35 -16.08 -2.52
CA SER A 283 -16.88 -14.93 -3.26
C SER A 283 -18.38 -14.77 -3.01
N LEU A 284 -18.77 -13.58 -2.54
CA LEU A 284 -20.13 -13.08 -2.47
C LEU A 284 -20.52 -12.29 -3.72
N TYR A 285 -19.54 -11.86 -4.51
CA TYR A 285 -19.76 -11.15 -5.77
C TYR A 285 -20.35 -12.07 -6.85
N GLY A 286 -19.90 -13.32 -6.89
CA GLY A 286 -20.35 -14.33 -7.86
C GLY A 286 -19.60 -14.28 -9.19
N SER A 287 -20.01 -15.12 -10.15
CA SER A 287 -19.38 -15.23 -11.47
C SER A 287 -20.02 -14.35 -12.55
N GLU A 288 -21.18 -13.76 -12.28
CA GLU A 288 -21.87 -12.87 -13.21
C GLU A 288 -21.41 -11.43 -12.99
N GLN A 289 -20.85 -10.80 -14.03
CA GLN A 289 -20.52 -9.38 -13.99
C GLN A 289 -21.80 -8.55 -13.81
N VAL A 290 -21.79 -7.60 -12.88
CA VAL A 290 -22.93 -6.70 -12.64
C VAL A 290 -23.18 -5.80 -13.85
N PHE A 291 -22.11 -5.42 -14.57
CA PHE A 291 -22.19 -4.57 -15.74
C PHE A 291 -21.98 -5.33 -17.06
N LYS A 292 -22.63 -4.84 -18.11
CA LYS A 292 -22.45 -5.31 -19.49
C LYS A 292 -21.11 -4.79 -20.05
N LYS A 293 -20.59 -5.48 -21.07
CA LYS A 293 -19.29 -5.20 -21.70
C LYS A 293 -19.11 -3.72 -22.11
N ASP A 294 -20.17 -3.08 -22.58
CA ASP A 294 -20.21 -1.71 -23.07
C ASP A 294 -20.22 -0.64 -21.95
N GLN A 295 -20.50 -1.04 -20.71
CA GLN A 295 -20.50 -0.15 -19.55
C GLN A 295 -19.13 -0.07 -18.86
N TYR A 296 -18.23 -1.01 -19.16
CA TYR A 296 -16.85 -0.95 -18.66
C TYR A 296 -16.08 0.22 -19.31
N PRO A 297 -15.19 0.90 -18.58
CA PRO A 297 -14.34 1.93 -19.14
C PRO A 297 -13.55 1.36 -20.34
N GLN A 298 -13.70 1.96 -21.51
CA GLN A 298 -12.82 1.63 -22.64
C GLN A 298 -11.43 2.21 -22.37
N GLN A 299 -10.38 1.57 -22.89
CA GLN A 299 -9.00 2.08 -22.84
C GLN A 299 -8.80 3.41 -23.60
N GLN A 300 -9.81 3.90 -24.31
CA GLN A 300 -9.74 5.15 -25.05
C GLN A 300 -9.77 6.36 -24.11
N LYS A 301 -8.98 7.38 -24.47
CA LYS A 301 -8.87 8.69 -23.79
C LYS A 301 -10.22 9.22 -23.40
N PHE A 302 -10.61 9.01 -22.16
CA PHE A 302 -11.92 9.42 -21.67
C PHE A 302 -11.78 10.87 -21.21
N VAL A 303 -12.44 11.80 -21.90
CA VAL A 303 -12.70 13.12 -21.32
C VAL A 303 -13.73 12.89 -20.23
N TYR A 304 -13.22 12.73 -19.01
CA TYR A 304 -14.05 12.50 -17.84
C TYR A 304 -15.00 13.69 -17.61
N LYS A 305 -16.30 13.40 -17.50
CA LYS A 305 -17.35 14.32 -17.08
C LYS A 305 -17.98 13.73 -15.81
N PRO A 306 -17.94 14.43 -14.67
CA PRO A 306 -18.52 13.92 -13.43
C PRO A 306 -20.00 13.60 -13.63
N LYS A 307 -20.44 12.42 -13.18
CA LYS A 307 -21.87 12.14 -13.08
C LYS A 307 -22.40 12.79 -11.80
N GLN A 308 -23.47 13.58 -11.91
CA GLN A 308 -24.14 14.28 -10.80
C GLN A 308 -24.78 13.36 -9.74
N GLN A 309 -24.54 12.04 -9.79
CA GLN A 309 -25.20 11.07 -8.91
C GLN A 309 -24.50 10.89 -7.56
N TYR A 310 -23.28 11.39 -7.41
CA TYR A 310 -22.61 11.51 -6.12
C TYR A 310 -22.84 12.93 -5.61
N CYS A 311 -23.43 13.03 -4.42
CA CYS A 311 -23.89 14.28 -3.83
C CYS A 311 -22.89 15.42 -4.04
N ALA A 312 -23.34 16.47 -4.73
CA ALA A 312 -22.72 17.77 -4.63
C ALA A 312 -22.63 18.10 -3.14
N VAL A 313 -21.44 18.44 -2.67
CA VAL A 313 -21.29 19.06 -1.34
C VAL A 313 -21.99 20.40 -1.47
N GLU A 314 -23.25 20.47 -1.05
CA GLU A 314 -23.92 21.75 -0.86
C GLU A 314 -23.15 22.47 0.24
N ASP A 315 -22.41 23.52 -0.13
CA ASP A 315 -22.04 24.58 0.81
C ASP A 315 -23.36 25.24 1.24
N VAL A 316 -24.00 24.70 2.27
CA VAL A 316 -25.22 25.27 2.85
C VAL A 316 -24.80 26.41 3.78
N PRO A 317 -25.10 27.68 3.48
CA PRO A 317 -25.00 28.76 4.47
C PRO A 317 -25.98 28.47 5.62
N GLU A 318 -25.56 28.80 6.84
CA GLU A 318 -26.07 28.33 8.14
C GLU A 318 -27.57 28.59 8.48
N GLU A 319 -28.41 29.01 7.55
CA GLU A 319 -29.81 29.37 7.80
C GLU A 319 -30.77 28.72 6.79
N SER A 320 -31.08 27.44 6.95
CA SER A 320 -32.39 26.85 6.61
C SER A 320 -32.41 25.34 6.87
N LYS A 321 -32.58 24.95 8.14
CA LYS A 321 -33.13 23.64 8.45
C LYS A 321 -34.63 23.70 8.25
N GLN A 322 -35.16 23.07 7.20
CA GLN A 322 -36.41 22.28 7.27
C GLN A 322 -36.65 21.48 5.98
N GLU A 323 -36.73 20.16 6.18
CA GLU A 323 -37.47 19.15 5.41
C GLU A 323 -37.01 18.86 3.97
N GLY A 324 -36.27 17.75 3.78
CA GLY A 324 -36.26 17.03 2.51
C GLY A 324 -34.98 16.31 2.05
N ALA A 325 -33.86 16.34 2.79
CA ALA A 325 -32.64 15.62 2.40
C ALA A 325 -32.50 14.31 3.20
N GLY A 326 -32.48 13.17 2.51
CA GLY A 326 -32.27 11.86 3.14
C GLY A 326 -30.92 11.81 3.85
N GLU A 327 -30.93 11.54 5.15
CA GLU A 327 -29.73 11.32 5.95
C GLU A 327 -28.93 10.13 5.37
N LEU A 328 -27.74 10.41 4.82
CA LEU A 328 -26.73 9.38 4.58
C LEU A 328 -26.38 8.76 5.95
N GLN A 329 -26.79 7.51 6.18
CA GLN A 329 -26.48 6.75 7.38
C GLN A 329 -24.98 6.82 7.66
N LYS A 330 -24.64 7.29 8.86
CA LYS A 330 -23.25 7.32 9.35
C LYS A 330 -22.77 5.87 9.41
N SER A 331 -21.72 5.55 8.65
CA SER A 331 -21.11 4.22 8.67
C SER A 331 -20.63 3.88 10.10
N ASP A 332 -20.98 2.69 10.59
CA ASP A 332 -20.52 2.15 11.88
C ASP A 332 -19.04 1.70 11.84
N VAL A 333 -18.35 1.89 10.70
CA VAL A 333 -16.96 1.49 10.51
C VAL A 333 -16.02 2.62 10.92
N GLN A 334 -15.08 2.30 11.80
CA GLN A 334 -14.06 3.24 12.29
C GLN A 334 -12.66 2.74 11.93
N LEU A 335 -11.83 3.63 11.38
CA LEU A 335 -10.41 3.36 11.11
C LEU A 335 -9.54 3.84 12.28
N CYS A 336 -8.66 2.97 12.75
CA CYS A 336 -7.75 3.25 13.88
C CYS A 336 -6.29 2.92 13.51
N TYR A 337 -5.36 3.67 14.09
CA TYR A 337 -3.94 3.30 14.09
C TYR A 337 -3.76 2.00 14.86
N ASP A 338 -2.88 1.14 14.36
CA ASP A 338 -2.48 -0.06 15.08
C ASP A 338 -1.42 0.29 16.15
N PRO A 339 -1.65 0.00 17.45
CA PRO A 339 -0.75 0.41 18.52
C PRO A 339 0.64 -0.24 18.41
N GLU A 340 0.71 -1.50 17.96
CA GLU A 340 1.96 -2.22 17.78
C GLU A 340 2.76 -1.63 16.61
N TRP A 341 2.08 -1.30 15.51
CA TRP A 341 2.72 -0.62 14.39
C TRP A 341 3.28 0.75 14.76
N VAL A 342 2.53 1.57 15.49
CA VAL A 342 3.03 2.87 15.97
C VAL A 342 4.26 2.67 16.87
N ALA A 343 4.26 1.67 17.75
CA ALA A 343 5.42 1.35 18.58
C ALA A 343 6.65 0.92 17.75
N ILE A 344 6.46 0.13 16.70
CA ILE A 344 7.52 -0.26 15.75
C ILE A 344 8.07 0.96 15.02
N LEU A 345 7.21 1.87 14.55
CA LEU A 345 7.66 3.12 13.92
C LEU A 345 8.54 3.94 14.87
N LYS A 346 8.11 4.10 16.13
CA LYS A 346 8.90 4.82 17.14
C LYS A 346 10.25 4.15 17.40
N ALA A 347 10.29 2.82 17.55
CA ALA A 347 11.51 2.08 17.82
C ALA A 347 12.51 2.10 16.66
N THR A 348 12.02 2.18 15.41
CA THR A 348 12.85 2.08 14.20
C THR A 348 13.18 3.43 13.56
N GLN A 349 12.52 4.52 13.98
CA GLN A 349 12.70 5.83 13.37
C GLN A 349 14.16 6.29 13.38
N THR A 350 14.88 6.03 14.46
CA THR A 350 16.26 6.48 14.67
C THR A 350 17.26 5.85 13.72
N VAL A 351 16.92 4.70 13.12
CA VAL A 351 17.76 3.95 12.19
C VAL A 351 17.29 4.03 10.74
N MET A 352 16.28 4.87 10.44
CA MET A 352 15.79 5.08 9.08
C MET A 352 16.93 5.54 8.14
N PRO A 353 17.17 4.84 7.01
CA PRO A 353 18.27 5.15 6.11
C PRO A 353 17.91 6.33 5.19
N LEU A 354 18.63 7.45 5.28
CA LEU A 354 18.32 8.68 4.53
C LEU A 354 19.27 8.97 3.35
N GLU A 355 20.27 8.12 3.13
CA GLU A 355 21.24 8.26 2.04
C GLU A 355 21.06 7.16 0.98
N GLY A 356 21.57 7.39 -0.23
CA GLY A 356 21.52 6.41 -1.33
C GLY A 356 22.49 5.23 -1.17
N LYS A 357 23.09 5.07 0.02
CA LYS A 357 24.02 3.99 0.36
C LYS A 357 23.25 2.70 0.61
N ARG A 358 23.96 1.56 0.55
CA ARG A 358 23.40 0.25 0.88
C ARG A 358 23.45 0.04 2.40
N TYR A 359 22.35 -0.43 2.96
CA TYR A 359 22.19 -0.79 4.36
C TYR A 359 21.76 -2.25 4.48
N ASP A 360 22.01 -2.86 5.63
CA ASP A 360 21.51 -4.20 5.96
C ASP A 360 20.73 -4.16 7.27
N PHE A 361 19.41 -4.31 7.15
CA PHE A 361 18.47 -4.28 8.26
C PHE A 361 18.02 -5.67 8.71
N ARG A 362 18.67 -6.77 8.28
CA ARG A 362 18.30 -8.13 8.72
C ARG A 362 18.42 -8.36 10.24
N TYR A 363 19.01 -7.44 10.98
CA TYR A 363 19.02 -7.45 12.44
C TYR A 363 17.69 -6.95 13.05
N LEU A 364 16.88 -6.16 12.33
CA LEU A 364 15.56 -5.70 12.76
C LEU A 364 14.53 -6.83 12.65
N THR A 365 14.58 -7.75 13.61
CA THR A 365 13.73 -8.94 13.64
C THR A 365 13.14 -9.15 15.02
N LYS A 366 12.10 -9.97 15.12
CA LYS A 366 11.53 -10.40 16.41
C LYS A 366 12.54 -11.10 17.34
N GLY A 367 13.62 -11.65 16.78
CA GLY A 367 14.68 -12.28 17.56
C GLY A 367 15.65 -11.29 18.23
N HIS A 368 15.65 -10.02 17.81
CA HIS A 368 16.56 -9.02 18.35
C HIS A 368 15.98 -8.38 19.63
N LYS A 369 16.45 -8.88 20.77
CA LYS A 369 15.93 -8.53 22.11
C LYS A 369 15.84 -7.02 22.35
N ALA A 370 16.90 -6.25 22.04
CA ALA A 370 16.90 -4.81 22.29
C ALA A 370 15.83 -4.06 21.47
N SER A 371 15.59 -4.47 20.22
CA SER A 371 14.51 -3.87 19.41
C SER A 371 13.13 -4.21 19.96
N MET A 372 12.92 -5.44 20.42
CA MET A 372 11.64 -5.85 21.01
C MET A 372 11.36 -5.20 22.38
N GLU A 373 12.41 -4.97 23.17
CA GLU A 373 12.32 -4.19 24.42
C GLU A 373 11.88 -2.75 24.13
N GLN A 374 12.52 -2.07 23.16
CA GLN A 374 12.12 -0.72 22.73
C GLN A 374 10.68 -0.67 22.20
N ILE A 375 10.26 -1.65 21.40
CA ILE A 375 8.87 -1.75 20.93
C ILE A 375 7.92 -1.87 22.11
N THR A 376 8.25 -2.72 23.10
CA THR A 376 7.41 -2.91 24.29
C THR A 376 7.31 -1.62 25.10
N GLU A 377 8.43 -0.93 25.33
CA GLU A 377 8.47 0.37 26.03
C GLU A 377 7.63 1.45 25.34
N HIS A 378 7.62 1.48 24.00
CA HIS A 378 6.80 2.40 23.24
C HIS A 378 5.32 1.99 23.16
N LEU A 379 5.02 0.70 23.23
CA LEU A 379 3.67 0.17 23.15
C LEU A 379 2.86 0.43 24.43
N GLU A 380 3.46 0.27 25.61
CA GLU A 380 2.76 0.46 26.90
C GLU A 380 2.02 1.80 27.03
N PRO A 381 2.61 2.97 26.74
CA PRO A 381 1.88 4.24 26.86
C PRO A 381 0.77 4.40 25.81
N ILE A 382 0.83 3.67 24.69
CA ILE A 382 -0.14 3.76 23.58
C ILE A 382 -1.36 2.88 23.84
N LYS A 383 -1.19 1.76 24.58
CA LYS A 383 -2.27 0.85 24.93
C LYS A 383 -3.41 1.59 25.64
N GLY A 384 -4.64 1.41 25.13
CA GLY A 384 -5.84 2.00 25.73
C GLY A 384 -6.10 3.47 25.40
N GLN A 385 -5.21 4.13 24.65
CA GLN A 385 -5.52 5.44 24.09
C GLN A 385 -6.57 5.34 22.98
N ASP A 386 -7.30 6.43 22.73
CA ASP A 386 -8.06 6.55 21.49
C ASP A 386 -7.06 6.62 20.33
N LEU A 387 -7.14 5.63 19.44
CA LEU A 387 -6.31 5.51 18.24
C LEU A 387 -7.11 5.72 16.96
N SER A 388 -8.32 6.24 17.07
CA SER A 388 -9.09 6.67 15.92
C SER A 388 -8.26 7.62 15.04
N ILE A 389 -8.36 7.41 13.73
CA ILE A 389 -7.72 8.26 12.73
C ILE A 389 -8.75 9.32 12.32
N PRO A 390 -8.71 10.55 12.88
CA PRO A 390 -9.69 11.56 12.52
C PRO A 390 -9.46 12.00 11.06
N PHE A 391 -10.56 12.23 10.34
CA PHE A 391 -10.52 12.97 9.09
C PHE A 391 -10.51 14.47 9.40
N ASN A 392 -9.46 15.18 8.99
CA ASN A 392 -9.36 16.64 9.15
C ASN A 392 -9.28 17.31 7.77
N PRO A 393 -10.41 17.83 7.25
CA PRO A 393 -10.47 18.44 5.92
C PRO A 393 -9.44 19.55 5.71
N GLU A 394 -9.21 20.40 6.72
CA GLU A 394 -8.25 21.50 6.61
C GLU A 394 -6.86 20.97 6.33
N LYS A 395 -6.45 19.89 7.02
CA LYS A 395 -5.12 19.29 6.85
C LYS A 395 -5.00 18.48 5.56
N VAL A 396 -6.08 17.87 5.10
CA VAL A 396 -6.13 17.05 3.87
C VAL A 396 -6.08 17.92 2.63
N TYR A 397 -6.89 18.98 2.58
CA TYR A 397 -7.08 19.82 1.40
C TYR A 397 -6.20 21.08 1.42
N THR A 398 -5.22 21.14 2.33
CA THR A 398 -4.19 22.18 2.30
C THR A 398 -3.38 22.06 1.02
N SER A 399 -3.61 23.01 0.10
CA SER A 399 -2.94 23.04 -1.20
C SER A 399 -1.51 23.58 -1.17
N LYS A 400 -1.06 24.14 -0.03
CA LYS A 400 0.25 24.76 0.13
C LYS A 400 0.92 24.28 1.41
N TYR A 401 1.95 23.47 1.25
CA TYR A 401 2.92 23.11 2.26
C TYR A 401 4.28 22.94 1.58
N GLU A 402 5.37 23.21 2.31
CA GLU A 402 6.71 23.16 1.71
C GLU A 402 7.26 21.74 1.66
N ARG A 403 7.50 21.12 2.82
CA ARG A 403 8.23 19.83 2.90
C ARG A 403 7.41 18.69 3.47
N VAL A 404 6.60 18.95 4.50
CA VAL A 404 5.87 17.90 5.23
C VAL A 404 4.38 18.16 5.10
N HIS A 405 3.64 17.17 4.62
CA HIS A 405 2.18 17.26 4.53
C HIS A 405 1.57 17.52 5.92
N PRO A 406 0.58 18.43 6.06
CA PRO A 406 0.02 18.80 7.37
C PRO A 406 -0.53 17.61 8.17
N GLN A 407 -1.16 16.64 7.51
CA GLN A 407 -1.58 15.38 8.16
C GLN A 407 -0.40 14.59 8.74
N THR A 408 0.69 14.47 7.98
CA THR A 408 1.89 13.79 8.44
C THR A 408 2.51 14.51 9.62
N GLN A 409 2.51 15.85 9.64
CA GLN A 409 2.96 16.62 10.81
C GLN A 409 2.13 16.28 12.06
N VAL A 410 0.80 16.25 11.95
CA VAL A 410 -0.09 15.88 13.07
C VAL A 410 0.20 14.47 13.57
N PHE A 411 0.41 13.50 12.67
CA PHE A 411 0.78 12.14 13.04
C PHE A 411 2.11 12.07 13.80
N LEU A 412 3.14 12.74 13.26
CA LEU A 412 4.48 12.79 13.85
C LEU A 412 4.44 13.42 15.25
N GLU A 413 3.73 14.54 15.41
CA GLU A 413 3.55 15.22 16.70
C GLU A 413 2.78 14.36 17.70
N ARG A 414 1.67 13.75 17.27
CA ARG A 414 0.82 12.88 18.14
C ARG A 414 1.61 11.73 18.75
N PHE A 415 2.52 11.13 17.98
CA PHE A 415 3.26 9.94 18.42
C PHE A 415 4.72 10.22 18.78
N GLY A 416 5.19 11.48 18.70
CA GLY A 416 6.57 11.85 19.00
C GLY A 416 7.57 11.17 18.08
N ILE A 417 7.25 11.05 16.79
CA ILE A 417 8.15 10.52 15.75
C ILE A 417 8.80 11.72 15.07
N ASP A 418 10.12 11.69 14.90
CA ASP A 418 10.81 12.81 14.24
C ASP A 418 10.53 12.87 12.72
N LYS A 419 10.73 14.05 12.14
CA LYS A 419 10.45 14.34 10.73
C LYS A 419 11.63 14.08 9.77
N ARG A 420 12.64 13.27 10.15
CA ARG A 420 13.92 13.15 9.42
C ARG A 420 13.79 12.76 7.95
N LEU A 421 12.76 12.00 7.58
CA LEU A 421 12.51 11.61 6.19
C LEU A 421 12.25 12.84 5.30
N PHE A 422 11.57 13.84 5.85
CA PHE A 422 11.12 15.03 5.14
C PHE A 422 12.04 16.24 5.35
N ASP A 423 12.99 16.13 6.28
CA ASP A 423 13.96 17.17 6.60
C ASP A 423 15.35 16.55 6.90
N PRO A 424 15.95 15.82 5.94
CA PRO A 424 17.18 15.08 6.16
C PRO A 424 18.38 16.01 6.43
N ASP A 425 18.41 17.19 5.82
CA ASP A 425 19.51 18.16 5.99
C ASP A 425 19.58 18.63 7.45
N ALA A 426 18.44 18.99 8.05
CA ALA A 426 18.38 19.38 9.46
C ALA A 426 18.86 18.25 10.39
N TYR A 427 18.61 16.99 10.01
CA TYR A 427 19.10 15.82 10.75
C TYR A 427 20.63 15.69 10.62
N PHE A 428 21.18 15.72 9.41
CA PHE A 428 22.63 15.61 9.20
C PHE A 428 23.39 16.79 9.83
N ASP A 429 22.88 18.01 9.71
CA ASP A 429 23.46 19.19 10.35
C ASP A 429 23.45 19.07 11.88
N SER A 430 22.38 18.53 12.46
CA SER A 430 22.29 18.27 13.90
C SER A 430 23.28 17.19 14.36
N GLN A 431 23.54 16.17 13.55
CA GLN A 431 24.54 15.15 13.86
C GLN A 431 25.96 15.71 13.77
N LEU A 432 26.27 16.51 12.74
CA LEU A 432 27.55 17.21 12.60
C LEU A 432 27.77 18.22 13.74
N ALA A 433 26.72 18.89 14.21
CA ALA A 433 26.77 19.74 15.40
C ALA A 433 26.93 18.90 16.70
N GLY A 434 26.30 17.73 16.74
CA GLY A 434 26.38 16.72 17.79
C GLY A 434 27.69 15.93 17.81
N GLU A 435 28.53 15.98 16.77
CA GLU A 435 29.87 15.37 16.75
C GLU A 435 30.87 16.06 17.69
N LYS A 436 30.47 17.14 18.38
CA LYS A 436 31.14 17.57 19.62
C LYS A 436 30.78 16.75 20.87
N ARG A 437 29.80 15.84 20.79
CA ARG A 437 29.36 14.92 21.86
C ARG A 437 28.83 13.57 21.30
N SER A 438 29.77 12.64 21.10
CA SER A 438 29.61 11.20 21.39
C SER A 438 28.65 10.30 20.58
N PHE A 439 28.55 10.40 19.25
CA PHE A 439 27.71 9.44 18.47
C PHE A 439 28.46 8.49 17.53
N VAL A 440 29.72 8.78 17.17
CA VAL A 440 30.52 7.87 16.31
C VAL A 440 31.06 6.66 17.10
N GLN A 441 31.27 6.79 18.42
CA GLN A 441 31.82 5.71 19.25
C GLN A 441 30.86 4.54 19.51
N ALA A 442 29.53 4.72 19.36
CA ALA A 442 28.55 3.67 19.62
C ALA A 442 28.26 2.76 18.41
N PHE A 443 28.43 3.28 17.18
CA PHE A 443 28.12 2.53 15.95
C PHE A 443 29.34 1.79 15.38
N GLU A 444 30.57 2.26 15.65
CA GLU A 444 31.80 1.56 15.22
C GLU A 444 32.12 0.32 16.08
N ALA A 445 31.58 0.23 17.31
CA ALA A 445 31.80 -0.89 18.22
C ALA A 445 31.09 -2.20 17.82
N GLN A 446 30.21 -2.20 16.80
CA GLN A 446 29.56 -3.41 16.28
C GLN A 446 30.13 -3.89 14.92
N LYS A 447 31.21 -3.28 14.43
CA LYS A 447 31.85 -3.68 13.16
C LYS A 447 33.01 -4.67 13.30
N VAL A 448 33.28 -5.20 14.49
CA VAL A 448 34.36 -6.18 14.71
C VAL A 448 33.85 -7.38 15.49
N GLU A 449 33.24 -8.33 14.78
CA GLU A 449 33.42 -9.79 14.96
C GLU A 449 32.42 -10.55 14.09
N GLN A 450 32.70 -10.61 12.79
CA GLN A 450 32.42 -11.77 11.94
C GLN A 450 33.24 -11.62 10.65
N LYS A 451 34.53 -11.97 10.74
CA LYS A 451 35.29 -12.38 9.55
C LYS A 451 34.67 -13.67 9.04
N VAL A 452 33.86 -13.57 7.99
CA VAL A 452 33.61 -14.72 7.11
C VAL A 452 34.49 -14.49 5.88
N GLU A 453 35.64 -15.13 5.88
CA GLU A 453 36.48 -15.27 4.69
C GLU A 453 35.78 -16.23 3.71
N GLN A 454 35.13 -15.68 2.68
CA GLN A 454 35.08 -16.31 1.36
C GLN A 454 35.15 -15.21 0.28
N PRO A 455 36.05 -15.32 -0.71
CA PRO A 455 36.17 -14.32 -1.76
C PRO A 455 34.94 -14.36 -2.67
N ILE A 456 34.26 -13.23 -2.78
CA ILE A 456 33.24 -12.98 -3.80
C ILE A 456 33.98 -12.92 -5.14
N GLN A 457 33.76 -13.91 -6.01
CA GLN A 457 34.17 -13.81 -7.41
C GLN A 457 33.41 -12.64 -8.06
N GLU A 458 34.15 -11.65 -8.54
CA GLU A 458 33.61 -10.58 -9.38
C GLU A 458 32.97 -11.19 -10.64
N PRO A 459 31.71 -10.83 -10.98
CA PRO A 459 31.16 -11.19 -12.28
C PRO A 459 31.90 -10.41 -13.35
N THR A 460 32.54 -11.14 -14.26
CA THR A 460 33.12 -10.64 -15.52
C THR A 460 32.13 -9.75 -16.27
N GLU A 461 32.63 -8.63 -16.79
CA GLU A 461 31.98 -7.61 -17.62
C GLU A 461 30.76 -8.13 -18.40
N ALA A 462 29.57 -7.72 -17.96
CA ALA A 462 28.34 -7.91 -18.71
C ALA A 462 28.26 -6.90 -19.86
N LYS A 463 28.12 -7.45 -21.06
CA LYS A 463 27.72 -6.80 -22.32
C LYS A 463 26.44 -5.94 -22.16
N PRO A 464 26.19 -4.97 -23.07
CA PRO A 464 25.30 -3.85 -22.79
C PRO A 464 23.85 -4.28 -22.54
N VAL A 465 23.26 -3.59 -21.56
CA VAL A 465 21.84 -3.41 -21.21
C VAL A 465 20.87 -4.12 -22.17
N VAL A 466 20.46 -5.32 -21.77
CA VAL A 466 19.16 -5.87 -22.16
C VAL A 466 18.11 -5.05 -21.39
N LYS A 467 17.17 -4.43 -22.10
CA LYS A 467 15.97 -3.85 -21.46
C LYS A 467 15.33 -4.96 -20.62
N ASP A 468 15.14 -4.69 -19.34
CA ASP A 468 14.47 -5.62 -18.43
C ASP A 468 12.99 -5.66 -18.83
N ASP A 469 12.61 -6.70 -19.60
CA ASP A 469 11.24 -6.96 -20.11
C ASP A 469 10.23 -7.29 -18.98
N ASN A 470 10.57 -7.00 -17.72
CA ASN A 470 9.70 -7.10 -16.55
C ASN A 470 8.98 -5.79 -16.21
N GLU A 471 9.17 -4.71 -16.99
CA GLU A 471 8.11 -3.73 -17.15
C GLU A 471 7.05 -4.38 -18.02
N ILE A 472 5.90 -4.75 -17.44
CA ILE A 472 4.73 -5.18 -18.21
C ILE A 472 4.56 -4.16 -19.33
N ASP A 473 4.76 -4.64 -20.55
CA ASP A 473 4.65 -3.84 -21.75
C ASP A 473 3.28 -3.16 -21.70
N LEU A 474 3.27 -1.85 -21.77
CA LEU A 474 2.03 -1.08 -21.88
C LEU A 474 1.35 -1.34 -23.22
N ASP A 475 1.95 -2.17 -24.09
CA ASP A 475 1.35 -2.71 -25.30
C ASP A 475 0.67 -4.09 -25.07
N ASP A 476 0.81 -4.70 -23.89
CA ASP A 476 -0.04 -5.80 -23.37
C ASP A 476 -1.30 -5.23 -22.64
N ILE A 477 -1.57 -3.92 -22.78
CA ILE A 477 -2.66 -3.16 -22.14
C ILE A 477 -4.03 -3.52 -22.65
#